data_AF-A0A662CZS7-F1
#
_entry.id   AF-A0A662CZS7-F1
#
_cell.length_a   1.000
_cell.length_b   1.000
_cell.length_c   1.000
_cell.angle_alpha   90.00
_cell.angle_beta   90.00
_cell.angle_gamma   90.00
#
_symmetry.space_group_name_H-M   'P 1'
#
loop_
_entity.id
_entity.type
_entity.pdbx_description
1 polymer ?
#
loop_
_entity_poly.entity_id
_entity_poly.type
_entity_poly.pdbx_seq_one_letter_code
_entity_poly.pdbx_strand_id
1 'polypeptide(L)'
;LSPDQQIVVPGLGRIHYDVAFGGAFYAIVDAMQLNLSLDPSGISKLIEVDMQIKQSVKKEKIIAHPFEADLSFLYGTIFTGRPETPSRHSRNVCIFANGEVDRSATGSGVSARAALHHARGELKQGESIEIESVLGTTMEVEVAELTSFGPYDAVVPKVSGTASFTGKNSFWFDPEDPLKEGFILR
;
A
#
# COMPACT_ATOMS: atom_id res chain seq x y z
N LEU A 1 -7.95 5.87 11.21
CA LEU A 1 -6.80 6.55 10.57
C LEU A 1 -5.82 7.00 11.65
N SER A 2 -4.54 7.12 11.35
CA SER A 2 -3.60 7.89 12.16
C SER A 2 -2.73 8.75 11.25
N PRO A 3 -3.17 9.97 10.94
CA PRO A 3 -2.43 10.86 10.06
C PRO A 3 -1.20 11.48 10.75
N ASP A 4 -0.28 12.00 9.94
CA ASP A 4 0.83 12.89 10.31
C ASP A 4 1.74 12.33 11.42
N GLN A 5 1.98 11.02 11.38
CA GLN A 5 2.86 10.34 12.32
C GLN A 5 4.32 10.59 11.93
N GLN A 6 5.20 10.45 12.92
CA GLN A 6 6.64 10.53 12.72
C GLN A 6 7.31 9.33 13.36
N ILE A 7 8.38 8.85 12.74
CA ILE A 7 9.23 7.80 13.28
C ILE A 7 10.69 8.08 12.98
N VAL A 8 11.58 7.73 13.90
CA VAL A 8 13.04 7.79 13.65
C VAL A 8 13.51 6.42 13.21
N VAL A 9 13.87 6.30 11.93
CA VAL A 9 14.37 5.05 11.36
C VAL A 9 15.90 5.09 11.34
N PRO A 10 16.59 4.14 12.00
CA PRO A 10 18.04 4.05 11.96
C PRO A 10 18.58 4.07 10.53
N GLY A 11 19.51 4.98 10.22
CA GLY A 11 20.08 5.13 8.88
C GLY A 11 19.29 5.99 7.90
N LEU A 12 18.00 6.24 8.14
CA LEU A 12 17.14 7.09 7.28
C LEU A 12 16.71 8.39 7.96
N GLY A 13 16.83 8.49 9.29
CA GLY A 13 16.44 9.67 10.03
C GLY A 13 14.95 9.73 10.34
N ARG A 14 14.41 10.94 10.47
CA ARG A 14 12.98 11.16 10.80
C ARG A 14 12.13 11.06 9.53
N ILE A 15 11.14 10.18 9.55
CA ILE A 15 10.22 9.93 8.45
C ILE A 15 8.80 10.28 8.88
N HIS A 16 8.10 11.03 8.05
CA HIS A 16 6.68 11.31 8.16
C HIS A 16 5.88 10.27 7.40
N TYR A 17 4.83 9.76 8.03
CA TYR A 17 3.97 8.75 7.44
C TYR A 17 2.55 8.82 8.00
N ASP A 18 1.60 8.31 7.24
CA ASP A 18 0.25 8.05 7.70
C ASP A 18 0.04 6.56 7.94
N VAL A 19 -0.88 6.21 8.84
CA VAL A 19 -1.43 4.85 8.91
C VAL A 19 -2.90 4.86 8.52
N ALA A 20 -3.23 4.10 7.48
CA ALA A 20 -4.60 3.98 6.99
C ALA A 20 -4.98 2.53 6.71
N PHE A 21 -6.29 2.26 6.80
CA PHE A 21 -6.88 0.95 6.56
C PHE A 21 -7.79 1.01 5.34
N GLY A 22 -7.61 0.08 4.40
CA GLY A 22 -8.44 -0.06 3.20
C GLY A 22 -8.73 -1.53 2.89
N GLY A 23 -8.96 -2.36 3.92
CA GLY A 23 -8.95 -3.82 3.85
C GLY A 23 -7.65 -4.43 4.38
N ALA A 24 -6.58 -3.65 4.42
CA ALA A 24 -5.34 -3.93 5.14
C ALA A 24 -4.72 -2.61 5.65
N PHE A 25 -3.88 -2.67 6.68
CA PHE A 25 -3.18 -1.49 7.19
C PHE A 25 -1.90 -1.21 6.42
N TYR A 26 -1.72 0.05 6.02
CA TYR A 26 -0.53 0.52 5.33
C TYR A 26 0.12 1.69 6.06
N ALA A 27 1.45 1.69 6.06
CA ALA A 27 2.25 2.88 6.33
C ALA A 27 2.39 3.62 4.99
N ILE A 28 1.90 4.85 4.91
CA ILE A 28 1.88 5.62 3.66
C ILE A 28 2.92 6.72 3.78
N VAL A 29 3.91 6.71 2.88
CA VAL A 29 5.15 7.49 2.98
C VAL A 29 5.38 8.23 1.67
N ASP A 30 5.58 9.54 1.72
CA ASP A 30 6.02 10.31 0.54
C ASP A 30 7.45 9.90 0.18
N ALA A 31 7.65 9.41 -1.04
CA ALA A 31 8.95 8.98 -1.55
C ALA A 31 9.96 10.13 -1.68
N MET A 32 9.49 11.37 -1.88
CA MET A 32 10.36 12.54 -2.04
C MET A 32 11.17 12.82 -0.77
N GLN A 33 10.62 12.55 0.42
CA GLN A 33 11.30 12.80 1.69
C GLN A 33 12.56 11.93 1.86
N LEU A 34 12.64 10.81 1.12
CA LEU A 34 13.73 9.84 1.15
C LEU A 34 14.53 9.80 -0.15
N ASN A 35 14.24 10.70 -1.10
CA ASN A 35 14.83 10.74 -2.43
C ASN A 35 14.73 9.38 -3.16
N LEU A 36 13.58 8.71 -3.06
CA LEU A 36 13.34 7.40 -3.66
C LEU A 36 12.67 7.54 -5.02
N SER A 37 13.09 6.71 -5.98
CA SER A 37 12.38 6.59 -7.26
C SER A 37 11.25 5.56 -7.18
N LEU A 38 10.14 5.88 -7.83
CA LEU A 38 8.94 5.02 -7.94
C LEU A 38 8.83 4.35 -9.32
N ASP A 39 9.93 4.29 -10.06
CA ASP A 39 10.06 3.51 -11.30
C ASP A 39 10.78 2.17 -11.03
N PRO A 40 10.81 1.24 -11.99
CA PRO A 40 11.43 -0.08 -11.82
C PRO A 40 12.89 -0.06 -11.33
N SER A 41 13.68 0.97 -11.66
CA SER A 41 15.06 1.11 -11.21
C SER A 41 15.20 1.36 -9.69
N GLY A 42 14.15 1.88 -9.05
CA GLY A 42 14.12 2.18 -7.61
C GLY A 42 13.70 1.00 -6.72
N ILE A 43 13.19 -0.09 -7.29
CA ILE A 43 12.53 -1.17 -6.53
C ILE A 43 13.41 -1.76 -5.42
N SER A 44 14.67 -2.08 -5.71
CA SER A 44 15.56 -2.66 -4.70
C SER A 44 15.73 -1.74 -3.48
N LYS A 45 15.80 -0.42 -3.71
CA LYS A 45 15.92 0.55 -2.63
C LYS A 45 14.61 0.72 -1.86
N LEU A 46 13.47 0.69 -2.55
CA LEU A 46 12.14 0.70 -1.91
C LEU A 46 11.97 -0.50 -0.97
N ILE A 47 12.41 -1.69 -1.39
CA ILE A 47 12.36 -2.91 -0.55
C ILE A 47 13.25 -2.76 0.69
N GLU A 48 14.48 -2.28 0.52
CA GLU A 48 15.42 -2.05 1.64
C GLU A 48 14.86 -1.06 2.66
N VAL A 49 14.26 0.04 2.18
CA VAL A 49 13.67 1.08 3.03
C VAL A 49 12.39 0.59 3.71
N ASP A 50 11.52 -0.13 2.99
CA ASP A 50 10.30 -0.71 3.54
C ASP A 50 10.58 -1.58 4.77
N MET A 51 11.59 -2.45 4.69
CA MET A 51 11.95 -3.33 5.81
C MET A 51 12.32 -2.52 7.07
N GLN A 52 13.09 -1.45 6.90
CA GLN A 52 13.49 -0.57 8.00
C GLN A 52 12.30 0.21 8.58
N ILE A 53 11.40 0.70 7.73
CA ILE A 53 10.18 1.40 8.14
C ILE A 53 9.25 0.45 8.88
N LYS A 54 8.91 -0.71 8.31
CA LYS A 54 8.03 -1.70 8.94
C LYS A 54 8.54 -2.14 10.30
N GLN A 55 9.85 -2.43 10.40
CA GLN A 55 10.45 -2.84 11.66
C GLN A 55 10.34 -1.74 12.72
N SER A 56 10.55 -0.47 12.33
CA SER A 56 10.46 0.66 13.25
C SER A 56 9.01 0.89 13.67
N VAL A 57 8.06 0.94 12.73
CA VAL A 57 6.63 1.17 13.01
C VAL A 57 6.08 0.09 13.92
N LYS A 58 6.44 -1.18 13.69
CA LYS A 58 6.00 -2.31 14.53
C LYS A 58 6.49 -2.20 15.98
N LYS A 59 7.63 -1.56 16.23
CA LYS A 59 8.18 -1.37 17.58
C LYS A 59 7.49 -0.22 18.33
N GLU A 60 7.19 0.87 17.63
CA GLU A 60 6.68 2.09 18.25
C GLU A 60 5.15 2.16 18.32
N LYS A 61 4.46 1.41 17.46
CA LYS A 61 3.01 1.56 17.28
C LYS A 61 2.27 0.25 17.34
N ILE A 62 1.24 0.22 18.19
CA ILE A 62 0.22 -0.83 18.18
C ILE A 62 -0.77 -0.49 17.06
N ILE A 63 -0.89 -1.38 16.09
CA ILE A 63 -1.90 -1.30 15.03
C ILE A 63 -2.97 -2.31 15.40
N ALA A 64 -4.18 -1.83 15.68
CA ALA A 64 -5.31 -2.65 16.09
C ALA A 64 -6.49 -2.42 15.14
N HIS A 65 -7.02 -3.51 14.58
CA HIS A 65 -8.32 -3.49 13.93
C HIS A 65 -9.41 -3.46 15.02
N PRO A 66 -10.46 -2.64 14.87
CA PRO A 66 -11.44 -2.42 15.96
C PRO A 66 -12.23 -3.68 16.35
N PHE A 67 -12.29 -4.69 15.47
CA PHE A 67 -13.12 -5.88 15.67
C PHE A 67 -12.41 -7.22 15.48
N GLU A 68 -11.22 -7.26 14.86
CA GLU A 68 -10.59 -8.52 14.41
C GLU A 68 -9.10 -8.54 14.71
N ALA A 69 -8.68 -9.33 15.70
CA ALA A 69 -7.29 -9.38 16.13
C ALA A 69 -6.34 -9.84 14.99
N ASP A 70 -6.79 -10.76 14.14
CA ASP A 70 -5.99 -11.29 13.03
C ASP A 70 -5.69 -10.23 11.95
N LEU A 71 -6.46 -9.15 11.88
CA LEU A 71 -6.23 -8.01 10.99
C LEU A 71 -5.37 -6.90 11.63
N SER A 72 -4.93 -7.09 12.88
CA SER A 72 -4.22 -6.08 13.68
C SER A 72 -2.70 -6.09 13.43
N PHE A 73 -2.32 -5.89 12.17
CA PHE A 73 -0.91 -5.82 11.77
C PHE A 73 -0.69 -4.90 10.56
N LEU A 74 0.54 -4.41 10.42
CA LEU A 74 0.97 -3.63 9.25
C LEU A 74 1.20 -4.56 8.06
N TYR A 75 0.38 -4.45 7.01
CA TYR A 75 0.50 -5.28 5.82
C TYR A 75 1.68 -4.87 4.93
N GLY A 76 1.83 -3.57 4.73
CA GLY A 76 2.78 -3.01 3.76
C GLY A 76 3.13 -1.56 4.02
N THR A 77 4.19 -1.09 3.34
CA THR A 77 4.42 0.35 3.13
C THR A 77 3.97 0.69 1.72
N ILE A 78 3.25 1.79 1.55
CA ILE A 78 2.94 2.37 0.25
C ILE A 78 3.78 3.63 0.12
N PHE A 79 4.69 3.64 -0.84
CA PHE A 79 5.42 4.83 -1.22
C PHE A 79 4.60 5.61 -2.24
N THR A 80 4.32 6.87 -1.93
CA THR A 80 3.54 7.76 -2.79
C THR A 80 4.44 8.81 -3.42
N GLY A 81 4.08 9.27 -4.62
CA GLY A 81 4.80 10.37 -5.26
C GLY A 81 4.03 10.97 -6.42
N ARG A 82 4.69 11.88 -7.13
CA ARG A 82 4.15 12.50 -8.33
C ARG A 82 3.85 11.43 -9.39
N PRO A 83 2.77 11.58 -10.17
CA PRO A 83 2.51 10.71 -11.30
C PRO A 83 3.55 10.95 -12.39
N GLU A 84 3.76 9.97 -13.26
CA GLU A 84 4.55 10.18 -14.48
C GLU A 84 3.66 10.77 -15.59
N THR A 85 2.39 10.37 -15.64
CA THR A 85 1.40 10.97 -16.53
C THR A 85 0.76 12.19 -15.86
N PRO A 86 0.90 13.41 -16.41
CA PRO A 86 0.44 14.64 -15.75
C PRO A 86 -1.05 14.72 -15.44
N SER A 87 -1.89 13.93 -16.12
CA SER A 87 -3.34 13.88 -15.89
C SER A 87 -3.76 12.95 -14.74
N ARG A 88 -2.84 12.18 -14.18
CA ARG A 88 -3.12 11.27 -13.06
C ARG A 88 -2.92 11.98 -11.74
N HIS A 89 -3.54 11.45 -10.68
CA HIS A 89 -3.47 12.10 -9.38
C HIS A 89 -2.09 11.91 -8.72
N SER A 90 -1.59 10.68 -8.71
CA SER A 90 -0.32 10.31 -8.05
C SER A 90 0.13 8.92 -8.46
N ARG A 91 1.31 8.50 -8.00
CA ARG A 91 1.82 7.13 -8.12
C ARG A 91 1.91 6.46 -6.76
N ASN A 92 1.63 5.16 -6.71
CA ASN A 92 1.80 4.26 -5.57
C ASN A 92 2.77 3.13 -5.94
N VAL A 93 3.66 2.79 -5.01
CA VAL A 93 4.39 1.52 -5.02
C VAL A 93 4.24 0.87 -3.66
N CYS A 94 3.53 -0.27 -3.61
CA CYS A 94 3.35 -1.02 -2.38
C CYS A 94 4.42 -2.09 -2.23
N ILE A 95 5.13 -2.06 -1.10
CA ILE A 95 5.99 -3.14 -0.66
C ILE A 95 5.32 -3.86 0.51
N PHE A 96 5.05 -5.15 0.36
CA PHE A 96 4.28 -5.94 1.32
C PHE A 96 4.96 -7.26 1.66
N ALA A 97 4.41 -7.96 2.66
CA ALA A 97 4.93 -9.22 3.17
C ALA A 97 6.45 -9.14 3.42
N ASN A 98 7.18 -10.16 3.00
CA ASN A 98 8.63 -10.20 3.05
C ASN A 98 9.19 -9.56 1.78
N GLY A 99 9.10 -8.23 1.62
CA GLY A 99 9.68 -7.46 0.50
C GLY A 99 9.14 -7.80 -0.90
N GLU A 100 7.88 -8.21 -0.99
CA GLU A 100 7.19 -8.34 -2.27
C GLU A 100 6.73 -6.98 -2.78
N VAL A 101 6.65 -6.81 -4.09
CA VAL A 101 6.27 -5.56 -4.76
C VAL A 101 4.94 -5.78 -5.45
N ASP A 102 3.95 -4.92 -5.18
CA ASP A 102 2.73 -4.91 -5.99
C ASP A 102 3.00 -4.19 -7.31
N ARG A 103 2.63 -4.86 -8.41
CA ARG A 103 2.79 -4.32 -9.78
C ARG A 103 1.60 -3.46 -10.19
N SER A 104 0.50 -3.53 -9.44
CA SER A 104 -0.67 -2.68 -9.58
C SER A 104 -0.56 -1.43 -8.68
N ALA A 105 -1.57 -0.55 -8.73
CA ALA A 105 -1.65 0.60 -7.82
C ALA A 105 -2.09 0.21 -6.39
N THR A 106 -2.33 -1.10 -6.16
CA THR A 106 -2.77 -1.74 -4.92
C THR A 106 -4.20 -1.37 -4.54
N GLY A 107 -5.18 -2.23 -4.83
CA GLY A 107 -6.62 -1.93 -4.61
C GLY A 107 -6.98 -1.51 -3.18
N SER A 108 -6.52 -2.27 -2.18
CA SER A 108 -6.66 -1.91 -0.76
C SER A 108 -5.83 -0.67 -0.38
N GLY A 109 -4.73 -0.42 -1.10
CA GLY A 109 -3.89 0.77 -0.95
C GLY A 109 -4.56 2.04 -1.46
N VAL A 110 -5.16 2.02 -2.65
CA VAL A 110 -5.94 3.16 -3.17
C VAL A 110 -7.20 3.40 -2.34
N SER A 111 -7.78 2.34 -1.75
CA SER A 111 -8.87 2.46 -0.77
C SER A 111 -8.42 3.20 0.49
N ALA A 112 -7.27 2.83 1.06
CA ALA A 112 -6.69 3.51 2.22
C ALA A 112 -6.30 4.96 1.90
N ARG A 113 -5.77 5.22 0.70
CA ARG A 113 -5.49 6.56 0.16
C ARG A 113 -6.76 7.41 0.06
N ALA A 114 -7.86 6.87 -0.45
CA ALA A 114 -9.12 7.60 -0.56
C ALA A 114 -9.64 8.06 0.81
N ALA A 115 -9.55 7.20 1.83
CA ALA A 115 -9.90 7.56 3.20
C ALA A 115 -9.03 8.70 3.75
N LEU A 116 -7.71 8.71 3.46
CA LEU A 116 -6.81 9.79 3.87
C LEU A 116 -7.12 11.11 3.14
N HIS A 117 -7.28 11.07 1.81
CA HIS A 117 -7.63 12.27 1.05
C HIS A 117 -8.97 12.84 1.51
N HIS A 118 -9.95 11.98 1.79
CA HIS A 118 -11.22 12.44 2.32
C HIS A 118 -11.07 13.09 3.70
N ALA A 119 -10.34 12.46 4.63
CA ALA A 119 -10.07 13.01 5.95
C ALA A 119 -9.31 14.36 5.90
N ARG A 120 -8.51 14.59 4.85
CA ARG A 120 -7.82 15.87 4.59
C ARG A 120 -8.66 16.90 3.81
N GLY A 121 -9.87 16.54 3.37
CA GLY A 121 -10.71 17.40 2.53
C GLY A 121 -10.23 17.53 1.08
N GLU A 122 -9.31 16.66 0.65
CA GLU A 122 -8.70 16.64 -0.68
C GLU A 122 -9.52 15.83 -1.69
N LEU A 123 -10.43 14.96 -1.21
CA LEU A 123 -11.33 14.14 -2.02
C LEU A 123 -12.72 14.10 -1.41
N LYS A 124 -13.74 14.58 -2.11
CA LYS A 124 -15.13 14.61 -1.59
C LYS A 124 -15.89 13.33 -1.94
N GLN A 125 -17.00 13.12 -1.24
CA GLN A 125 -17.94 12.06 -1.62
C GLN A 125 -18.43 12.25 -3.06
N GLY A 126 -18.42 11.18 -3.84
CA GLY A 126 -18.76 11.15 -5.27
C GLY A 126 -17.64 11.62 -6.21
N GLU A 127 -16.49 12.06 -5.69
CA GLU A 127 -15.31 12.38 -6.50
C GLU A 127 -14.40 11.15 -6.63
N SER A 128 -13.73 11.05 -7.79
CA SER A 128 -12.76 9.99 -8.08
C SER A 128 -11.38 10.53 -8.44
N ILE A 129 -10.37 9.73 -8.14
CA ILE A 129 -8.98 9.96 -8.52
C ILE A 129 -8.39 8.71 -9.14
N GLU A 130 -7.44 8.89 -10.06
CA GLU A 130 -6.75 7.79 -10.71
C GLU A 130 -5.29 7.75 -10.29
N ILE A 131 -4.86 6.60 -9.78
CA ILE A 131 -3.53 6.39 -9.20
C ILE A 131 -2.74 5.40 -10.04
N GLU A 132 -1.50 5.76 -10.35
CA GLU A 132 -0.55 4.93 -11.11
C GLU A 132 0.17 3.91 -10.23
N SER A 133 0.57 2.80 -10.82
CA SER A 133 1.48 1.80 -10.27
C SER A 133 2.94 2.06 -10.68
N VAL A 134 3.86 1.24 -10.17
CA VAL A 134 5.26 1.18 -10.62
C VAL A 134 5.41 0.85 -12.12
N LEU A 135 4.40 0.22 -12.73
CA LEU A 135 4.39 -0.14 -14.15
C LEU A 135 3.62 0.86 -15.02
N GLY A 136 3.10 1.94 -14.44
CA GLY A 136 2.25 2.91 -15.15
C GLY A 136 0.82 2.43 -15.42
N THR A 137 0.44 1.24 -14.95
CA THR A 137 -0.97 0.81 -14.91
C THR A 137 -1.73 1.62 -13.87
N THR A 138 -3.05 1.72 -14.00
CA THR A 138 -3.85 2.57 -13.13
C THR A 138 -5.00 1.84 -12.44
N MET A 139 -5.40 2.37 -11.30
CA MET A 139 -6.68 2.09 -10.67
C MET A 139 -7.36 3.42 -10.33
N GLU A 140 -8.66 3.49 -10.59
CA GLU A 140 -9.52 4.59 -10.15
C GLU A 140 -10.10 4.25 -8.78
N VAL A 141 -10.19 5.24 -7.90
CA VAL A 141 -10.90 5.11 -6.62
C VAL A 141 -11.83 6.30 -6.40
N GLU A 142 -13.07 5.99 -6.02
CA GLU A 142 -14.13 6.95 -5.70
C GLU A 142 -14.52 6.83 -4.21
N VAL A 143 -14.77 7.95 -3.54
CA VAL A 143 -15.43 7.96 -2.22
C VAL A 143 -16.94 7.83 -2.44
N ALA A 144 -17.45 6.60 -2.54
CA ALA A 144 -18.85 6.37 -2.88
C ALA A 144 -19.79 6.78 -1.74
N GLU A 145 -19.45 6.38 -0.51
CA GLU A 145 -20.26 6.65 0.68
C GLU A 145 -19.39 7.02 1.88
N LEU A 146 -19.99 7.77 2.81
CA LEU A 146 -19.41 8.07 4.12
C LEU A 146 -20.09 7.20 5.17
N THR A 147 -19.31 6.68 6.10
CA THR A 147 -19.81 5.79 7.15
C THR A 147 -18.96 5.90 8.41
N SER A 148 -19.31 5.12 9.42
CA SER A 148 -18.48 4.90 10.60
C SER A 148 -18.10 3.43 10.68
N PHE A 149 -16.90 3.14 11.20
CA PHE A 149 -16.43 1.79 11.43
C PHE A 149 -15.78 1.69 12.81
N GLY A 150 -16.57 1.21 13.79
CA GLY A 150 -16.18 1.29 15.19
C GLY A 150 -16.04 2.75 15.63
N PRO A 151 -14.92 3.15 16.25
CA PRO A 151 -14.70 4.53 16.70
C PRO A 151 -14.20 5.47 15.59
N TYR A 152 -14.10 5.03 14.34
CA TYR A 152 -13.49 5.78 13.24
C TYR A 152 -14.52 6.27 12.24
N ASP A 153 -14.39 7.53 11.82
CA ASP A 153 -14.97 8.00 10.57
C ASP A 153 -14.31 7.26 9.39
N ALA A 154 -15.12 6.81 8.45
CA ALA A 154 -14.71 5.94 7.37
C ALA A 154 -15.40 6.31 6.04
N VAL A 155 -14.81 5.81 4.96
CA VAL A 155 -15.39 5.88 3.62
C VAL A 155 -15.67 4.46 3.13
N VAL A 156 -16.66 4.33 2.24
CA VAL A 156 -16.83 3.15 1.40
C VAL A 156 -16.17 3.46 0.05
N PRO A 157 -14.94 2.99 -0.20
CA PRO A 157 -14.26 3.25 -1.46
C PRO A 157 -14.77 2.30 -2.53
N LYS A 158 -14.95 2.83 -3.75
CA LYS A 158 -15.20 2.03 -4.95
C LYS A 158 -13.96 2.06 -5.82
N VAL A 159 -13.32 0.90 -5.99
CA VAL A 159 -12.10 0.76 -6.80
C VAL A 159 -12.45 0.14 -8.14
N SER A 160 -12.00 0.78 -9.22
CA SER A 160 -12.17 0.30 -10.59
C SER A 160 -10.81 0.05 -11.23
N GLY A 161 -10.73 -1.06 -11.97
CA GLY A 161 -9.55 -1.47 -12.72
C GLY A 161 -9.91 -2.57 -13.71
N THR A 162 -8.92 -3.07 -14.45
CA THR A 162 -9.12 -4.15 -15.41
C THR A 162 -8.22 -5.34 -15.08
N ALA A 163 -8.68 -6.53 -15.45
CA ALA A 163 -7.91 -7.76 -15.38
C ALA A 163 -8.07 -8.52 -16.69
N SER A 164 -7.05 -9.28 -17.06
CA SER A 164 -7.02 -10.07 -18.28
C SER A 164 -6.82 -11.54 -17.94
N PHE A 165 -7.49 -12.43 -18.67
CA PHE A 165 -7.22 -13.86 -18.57
C PHE A 165 -5.79 -14.15 -19.04
N THR A 166 -4.95 -14.69 -18.16
CA THR A 166 -3.53 -14.95 -18.45
C THR A 166 -3.23 -16.41 -18.79
N GLY A 167 -4.13 -17.34 -18.47
CA GLY A 167 -3.95 -18.75 -18.79
C GLY A 167 -4.76 -19.68 -17.89
N LYS A 168 -4.69 -20.97 -18.22
CA LYS A 168 -5.21 -22.09 -17.42
C LYS A 168 -4.06 -23.05 -17.17
N ASN A 169 -3.73 -23.28 -15.91
CA ASN A 169 -2.58 -24.09 -15.50
C ASN A 169 -3.03 -25.36 -14.77
N SER A 170 -2.27 -26.44 -14.93
CA SER A 170 -2.36 -27.64 -14.08
C SER A 170 -0.99 -27.86 -13.42
N PHE A 171 -0.92 -27.65 -12.11
CA PHE A 171 0.30 -27.90 -11.32
C PHE A 171 0.30 -29.32 -10.79
N TRP A 172 1.43 -30.01 -10.87
CA TRP A 172 1.63 -31.38 -10.38
C TRP A 172 2.83 -31.40 -9.44
N PHE A 173 2.71 -32.10 -8.32
CA PHE A 173 3.74 -32.20 -7.29
C PHE A 173 4.01 -33.67 -7.02
N ASP A 174 5.24 -34.11 -7.29
CA ASP A 174 5.68 -35.46 -6.97
C ASP A 174 5.93 -35.57 -5.46
N PRO A 175 5.35 -36.56 -4.74
CA PRO A 175 5.65 -36.77 -3.32
C PRO A 175 7.14 -36.91 -3.01
N GLU A 176 7.95 -37.42 -3.95
CA GLU A 176 9.40 -37.63 -3.81
C GLU A 176 10.25 -36.41 -4.24
N ASP A 177 9.64 -35.35 -4.81
CA ASP A 177 10.37 -34.13 -5.16
C ASP A 177 10.82 -33.38 -3.89
N PRO A 178 12.14 -33.22 -3.64
CA PRO A 178 12.65 -32.53 -2.46
C PRO A 178 12.34 -31.02 -2.46
N LEU A 179 11.90 -30.45 -3.59
CA LEU A 179 11.56 -29.04 -3.75
C LEU A 179 10.06 -28.79 -4.01
N LYS A 180 9.19 -29.78 -3.75
CA LYS A 180 7.73 -29.68 -4.00
C LYS A 180 7.02 -28.52 -3.28
N GLU A 181 7.58 -28.05 -2.16
CA GLU A 181 7.07 -26.89 -1.41
C GLU A 181 7.57 -25.54 -1.95
N GLY A 182 8.42 -25.56 -2.99
CA GLY A 182 9.06 -24.39 -3.56
C GLY A 182 10.24 -23.88 -2.73
N PHE A 183 10.87 -22.83 -3.24
CA PHE A 183 11.96 -22.11 -2.57
C PHE A 183 11.98 -20.66 -3.03
N ILE A 184 12.63 -19.79 -2.24
CA ILE A 184 12.78 -18.37 -2.56
C ILE A 184 14.26 -18.01 -2.41
N LEU A 185 14.81 -17.38 -3.45
CA LEU A 185 16.11 -16.72 -3.44
C LEU A 185 15.89 -15.28 -3.88
N ARG A 186 16.30 -14.32 -3.05
CA ARG A 186 16.09 -12.89 -3.31
C ARG A 186 17.15 -12.05 -2.60
#